data_AF-K2G5U7-F1
#
_entry.id   AF-K2G5U7-F1
#
_cell.length_a   1.000
_cell.length_b   1.000
_cell.length_c   1.000
_cell.angle_alpha   90.00
_cell.angle_beta   90.00
_cell.angle_gamma   90.00
#
_symmetry.space_group_name_H-M   'P 1'
#
loop_
_entity.id
_entity.type
_entity.pdbx_description
1 polymer ?
#
loop_
_entity_poly.entity_id
_entity_poly.type
_entity_poly.pdbx_seq_one_letter_code
_entity_poly.pdbx_strand_id
1 'polypeptide(L)' 'PAARRDIIETQKEDANLGPFAIGNLIAKHWYQVDPDGVDKIFVDMIESVNRGDVSLHEALALAKNRINYLSGGSTGR' A
#
# COMPACT_ATOMS: atom_id res chain seq x y z
N PRO A 1 4.35 13.61 -7.86
CA PRO A 1 3.65 13.82 -9.16
C PRO A 1 2.19 14.23 -8.94
N ALA A 2 1.66 15.10 -9.80
CA ALA A 2 0.29 15.59 -9.65
C ALA A 2 -0.74 14.49 -9.98
N ALA A 3 -1.92 14.52 -9.34
CA ALA A 3 -3.04 13.62 -9.64
C ALA A 3 -3.92 14.13 -10.81
N ARG A 4 -3.64 15.34 -11.29
CA ARG A 4 -4.38 16.05 -12.33
C ARG A 4 -3.92 15.60 -13.71
N ARG A 5 -4.83 15.02 -14.49
CA ARG A 5 -4.55 14.40 -15.81
C ARG A 5 -3.86 15.35 -16.80
N ASP A 6 -4.21 16.63 -16.75
CA ASP A 6 -3.65 17.69 -17.59
C ASP A 6 -2.17 18.00 -17.27
N ILE A 7 -1.77 17.89 -16.00
CA ILE A 7 -0.40 18.08 -15.54
C ILE A 7 0.44 16.81 -15.74
N ILE A 8 -0.21 15.64 -15.73
CA ILE A 8 0.45 14.36 -15.98
C ILE A 8 0.99 14.30 -17.42
N GLU A 9 0.26 14.80 -18.42
CA GLU A 9 0.75 14.81 -19.81
C GLU A 9 2.05 15.61 -20.00
N THR A 10 2.20 16.74 -19.31
CA THR A 10 3.43 17.55 -19.37
C THR A 10 4.56 16.97 -18.52
N GLN A 11 4.25 16.17 -17.49
CA GLN A 11 5.24 15.51 -16.63
C GLN A 11 5.73 14.16 -17.15
N LYS A 12 5.07 13.56 -18.17
CA LYS A 12 5.46 12.27 -18.76
C LYS A 12 6.79 12.33 -19.50
N GLU A 13 7.13 13.47 -20.09
CA GLU A 13 8.37 13.67 -20.86
C GLU A 13 9.58 13.99 -19.98
N ASP A 14 9.35 14.26 -18.69
CA ASP A 14 10.41 14.49 -17.72
C ASP A 14 11.03 13.15 -17.29
N ALA A 15 12.35 13.00 -17.47
CA ALA A 15 13.07 11.76 -17.17
C ALA A 15 13.01 11.36 -15.68
N ASN A 16 12.80 12.33 -14.77
CA ASN A 16 12.71 12.10 -13.33
C ASN A 16 11.27 11.90 -12.86
N LEU A 17 10.31 12.64 -13.43
CA LEU A 17 8.91 12.63 -12.99
C LEU A 17 8.01 11.67 -13.78
N GLY A 18 8.38 11.36 -15.03
CA GLY A 18 7.59 10.53 -15.95
C GLY A 18 7.22 9.15 -15.40
N PRO A 19 8.16 8.37 -14.82
CA PRO A 19 7.85 7.07 -14.23
C PRO A 19 6.81 7.15 -13.10
N PHE A 20 6.89 8.19 -12.26
CA PHE A 20 5.96 8.36 -11.14
C PHE A 20 4.61 8.95 -11.59
N ALA A 21 4.58 9.78 -12.63
CA ALA A 21 3.36 10.32 -13.21
C ALA A 21 2.48 9.21 -13.82
N ILE A 22 3.09 8.21 -14.45
CA ILE A 22 2.39 7.01 -14.93
C ILE A 22 1.89 6.17 -13.75
N GLY A 23 2.69 6.01 -12.70
CA GLY A 23 2.32 5.27 -11.48
C GLY A 23 1.04 5.82 -10.80
N ASN A 24 0.89 7.14 -10.77
CA ASN A 24 -0.32 7.79 -10.23
C ASN A 24 -1.62 7.38 -10.95
N LEU A 25 -1.56 7.03 -12.25
CA LEU A 25 -2.75 6.68 -13.03
C LEU A 25 -3.30 5.29 -12.68
N ILE A 26 -2.45 4.41 -12.15
CA ILE A 26 -2.81 3.03 -11.79
C ILE A 26 -2.91 2.81 -10.28
N ALA A 27 -2.46 3.78 -9.48
CA ALA A 27 -2.52 3.71 -8.03
C ALA A 27 -3.98 3.61 -7.55
N LYS A 28 -4.25 2.60 -6.72
CA LYS A 28 -5.53 2.44 -6.02
C LYS A 28 -5.34 2.79 -4.56
N HIS A 29 -6.32 3.44 -3.96
CA HIS A 29 -6.36 3.72 -2.53
C HIS A 29 -7.68 3.20 -1.96
N TRP A 30 -7.68 2.95 -0.65
CA TRP A 30 -8.88 2.61 0.10
C TRP A 30 -8.80 3.29 1.47
N TYR A 31 -9.93 3.36 2.17
CA TYR A 31 -9.99 3.94 3.50
C TYR A 31 -9.24 3.04 4.52
N GLN A 32 -8.37 3.65 5.31
CA GLN A 32 -7.60 2.98 6.36
C GLN A 32 -7.85 3.72 7.68
N VAL A 33 -8.31 3.00 8.70
CA VAL A 33 -8.57 3.56 10.04
C VAL A 33 -7.26 4.02 10.70
N ASP A 34 -6.21 3.20 10.57
CA ASP A 34 -4.87 3.45 11.09
C ASP A 34 -3.85 3.15 9.97
N PRO A 35 -3.50 4.16 9.13
CA PRO A 35 -2.57 3.97 8.02
C PRO A 35 -1.18 3.49 8.46
N ASP A 36 -0.65 4.02 9.56
CA ASP A 36 0.67 3.64 10.08
C ASP A 36 0.68 2.19 10.57
N GLY A 37 -0.43 1.74 11.17
CA GLY A 37 -0.62 0.35 11.58
C GLY A 37 -0.71 -0.61 10.38
N VAL A 38 -1.42 -0.22 9.31
CA VAL A 38 -1.49 -0.99 8.07
C VAL A 38 -0.11 -1.11 7.41
N ASP A 39 0.64 -0.02 7.34
CA ASP A 39 1.99 -0.03 6.76
C ASP A 39 2.95 -0.95 7.52
N LYS A 40 2.93 -0.92 8.86
CA LYS A 40 3.72 -1.86 9.68
C LYS A 40 3.35 -3.32 9.41
N ILE A 41 2.06 -3.63 9.28
CA ILE A 41 1.61 -5.00 8.95
C ILE A 41 2.17 -5.45 7.59
N PHE A 42 2.19 -4.56 6.59
CA PHE A 42 2.76 -4.90 5.28
C PHE A 42 4.28 -5.05 5.30
N VAL A 43 5.00 -4.20 6.05
CA VAL A 43 6.45 -4.35 6.24
C VAL A 43 6.77 -5.70 6.86
N ASP A 44 6.12 -6.05 7.98
CA ASP A 44 6.32 -7.34 8.64
C ASP A 44 6.03 -8.52 7.72
N MET A 45 4.95 -8.44 6.93
CA MET A 45 4.56 -9.47 5.97
C MET A 45 5.67 -9.68 4.93
N ILE A 46 6.14 -8.59 4.30
CA ILE A 46 7.18 -8.66 3.27
C ILE A 46 8.47 -9.22 3.85
N GLU A 47 8.87 -8.75 5.03
CA GLU A 47 10.09 -9.22 5.68
C GLU A 47 10.02 -10.70 6.06
N SER A 48 8.89 -11.16 6.61
CA SER A 48 8.73 -12.57 7.01
C SER A 48 8.83 -13.53 5.82
N VAL A 49 8.30 -13.14 4.66
CA VAL A 49 8.44 -13.92 3.40
C VAL A 49 9.89 -13.87 2.91
N ASN A 50 10.52 -12.69 2.90
CA ASN A 50 11.91 -12.54 2.43
C ASN A 50 12.92 -13.29 3.29
N ARG A 51 12.67 -13.41 4.61
CA ARG A 51 13.49 -14.23 5.52
C ARG A 51 13.22 -15.73 5.41
N GLY A 52 12.10 -16.11 4.80
CA GLY A 52 11.66 -17.51 4.74
C GLY A 52 11.02 -18.01 6.05
N ASP A 53 10.59 -17.12 6.93
CA ASP A 53 9.96 -17.46 8.22
C ASP A 53 8.59 -18.13 8.00
N VAL A 54 7.88 -17.72 6.95
CA VAL A 54 6.54 -18.21 6.58
C VAL A 54 6.39 -18.28 5.07
N SER A 55 5.45 -19.10 4.58
CA SER A 55 5.11 -19.12 3.16
C SER A 55 4.36 -17.84 2.74
N LEU A 56 4.41 -17.52 1.45
CA LEU A 56 3.67 -16.39 0.87
C LEU A 56 2.18 -16.44 1.22
N HIS A 57 1.58 -17.63 1.17
CA HIS A 57 0.16 -17.80 1.47
C HIS A 57 -0.17 -17.48 2.93
N GLU A 58 0.63 -17.98 3.87
CA GLU A 58 0.46 -17.74 5.30
C GLU A 58 0.65 -16.26 5.63
N ALA A 59 1.66 -15.61 5.05
CA ALA A 59 1.93 -14.19 5.25
C ALA A 59 0.74 -13.32 4.81
N LEU A 60 0.17 -13.59 3.63
CA LEU A 60 -1.01 -12.89 3.12
C LEU A 60 -2.25 -13.11 4.01
N ALA A 61 -2.48 -14.36 4.44
CA ALA A 61 -3.59 -14.68 5.33
C ALA A 61 -3.47 -13.96 6.69
N LEU A 62 -2.27 -13.95 7.26
CA LEU A 62 -1.96 -13.28 8.52
C LEU A 62 -2.14 -11.76 8.41
N ALA A 63 -1.59 -11.14 7.37
CA ALA A 63 -1.72 -9.70 7.12
C ALA A 63 -3.18 -9.28 6.96
N LYS A 64 -3.97 -10.02 6.18
CA LYS A 64 -5.41 -9.81 6.03
C LYS A 64 -6.12 -9.82 7.39
N ASN A 65 -5.84 -10.83 8.21
CA ASN A 65 -6.48 -10.95 9.53
C ASN A 65 -6.11 -9.80 10.46
N ARG A 66 -4.83 -9.39 10.47
CA ARG A 66 -4.36 -8.25 11.26
C ARG A 66 -5.00 -6.93 10.82
N ILE A 67 -5.10 -6.67 9.51
CA ILE A 67 -5.74 -5.47 8.97
C ILE A 67 -7.23 -5.44 9.30
N ASN A 68 -7.92 -6.58 9.19
CA ASN A 68 -9.34 -6.67 9.55
C ASN A 68 -9.56 -6.41 11.04
N TYR A 69 -8.70 -6.95 11.90
CA TYR A 69 -8.75 -6.69 13.33
C TYR A 69 -8.48 -5.21 13.66
N LEU A 70 -7.45 -4.62 13.04
CA LEU A 70 -7.13 -3.20 13.19
C LEU A 70 -8.30 -2.30 12.75
N SER A 71 -8.98 -2.66 11.66
CA SER A 71 -10.13 -1.92 11.13
C SER A 71 -11.42 -2.12 11.95
N GLY A 72 -11.63 -3.31 12.51
CA GLY A 72 -12.81 -3.64 13.32
C GLY A 72 -12.68 -3.25 14.80
N GLY A 73 -11.44 -3.13 15.32
CA GLY A 73 -11.17 -2.78 16.71
C GLY A 73 -11.43 -1.31 17.07
N SER A 74 -11.59 -0.42 16.08
CA SER A 74 -11.86 1.01 16.32
C SER A 74 -13.34 1.38 16.45
N THR A 75 -14.27 0.46 16.15
CA THR A 75 -15.73 0.72 16.23
C THR A 75 -16.30 0.40 17.62
N GLY A 76 -15.45 0.12 18.60
CA GLY A 76 -15.84 -0.22 19.97
C GLY A 76 -15.33 0.78 21.01
N ARG A 77 -15.66 2.07 20.89
CA ARG A 77 -15.70 3.04 22.01
C ARG A 77 -16.72 4.13 21.74
#